data_AF-A0A9N9X4Y0-F1
#
_entry.id   AF-A0A9N9X4Y0-F1
#
_cell.length_a   1.000
_cell.length_b   1.000
_cell.length_c   1.000
_cell.angle_alpha   90.00
_cell.angle_beta   90.00
_cell.angle_gamma   90.00
#
_symmetry.space_group_name_H-M   'P 1'
#
loop_
_entity.id
_entity.type
_entity.pdbx_description
1 polymer ?
#
loop_
_entity_poly.entity_id
_entity_poly.type
_entity_poly.pdbx_seq_one_letter_code
_entity_poly.pdbx_strand_id
1 'polypeptide(L)'
;MQCIPKSVTIRRTNSYHELPITIGNQSKFMAPITKIDQEYAEELDRNNLIPPLYFIDEQWIGLIPMPTRMIPPKEVLVEFEELMTSSPPRPIGSEVLYTQEEIKEVRRTLDAERRAVENIITRKTAGLQASGQEYAMINIFNEEEIKHF
;
A
#
# COMPACT_ATOMS: atom_id res chain seq x y z
N MET A 1 -9.69 20.99 -29.34
CA MET A 1 -11.11 21.05 -28.91
C MET A 1 -11.36 22.43 -28.33
N GLN A 2 -12.45 23.10 -28.73
CA GLN A 2 -12.76 24.48 -28.32
C GLN A 2 -14.10 24.45 -27.56
N CYS A 3 -14.10 24.95 -26.33
CA CYS A 3 -15.31 25.04 -25.51
C CYS A 3 -16.12 26.27 -25.93
N ILE A 4 -17.44 26.12 -26.09
CA ILE A 4 -18.34 27.22 -26.44
C ILE A 4 -19.12 27.63 -25.18
N PRO A 5 -19.01 28.88 -24.72
CA PRO A 5 -19.77 29.35 -23.56
C PRO A 5 -21.27 29.35 -23.88
N LYS A 6 -22.07 28.85 -22.94
CA LYS A 6 -23.54 28.82 -23.04
C LYS A 6 -24.13 29.40 -21.75
N SER A 7 -25.19 30.19 -21.89
CA SER A 7 -25.97 30.62 -20.74
C SER A 7 -26.84 29.46 -20.25
N VAL A 8 -26.81 29.20 -18.95
CA VAL A 8 -27.54 28.11 -18.32
C VAL A 8 -28.36 28.63 -17.16
N THR A 9 -29.49 27.98 -16.88
CA THR A 9 -30.31 28.29 -15.69
C THR A 9 -30.14 27.19 -14.66
N ILE A 10 -29.81 27.55 -13.43
CA ILE A 10 -29.68 26.59 -12.33
C ILE A 10 -31.08 26.14 -11.90
N ARG A 11 -31.27 24.82 -11.81
CA ARG A 11 -32.53 24.21 -11.40
C ARG A 11 -32.52 23.89 -9.92
N ARG A 12 -33.72 23.84 -9.33
CA ARG A 12 -33.93 23.31 -7.99
C ARG A 12 -34.43 21.88 -8.10
N THR A 13 -33.66 20.92 -7.59
CA THR A 13 -34.01 19.48 -7.57
C THR A 13 -33.39 18.83 -6.32
N ASN A 14 -33.49 17.50 -6.22
CA ASN A 14 -32.83 16.69 -5.21
C ASN A 14 -31.31 16.92 -5.19
N SER A 15 -30.65 16.51 -4.11
CA SER A 15 -29.21 16.68 -3.95
C SER A 15 -28.45 15.81 -4.96
N TYR A 16 -27.61 16.43 -5.79
CA TYR A 16 -26.68 15.75 -6.70
C TYR A 16 -25.27 16.30 -6.49
N HIS A 17 -24.25 15.49 -6.79
CA HIS A 17 -22.86 15.93 -6.78
C HIS A 17 -22.63 17.04 -7.80
N GLU A 18 -23.25 16.94 -8.97
CA GLU A 18 -23.22 17.89 -10.07
C GLU A 18 -24.29 18.98 -9.96
N LEU A 19 -24.05 20.12 -10.61
CA LEU A 19 -24.98 21.23 -10.63
C LEU A 19 -26.12 20.95 -11.63
N PRO A 20 -27.37 20.83 -11.18
CA PRO A 20 -28.51 20.63 -12.07
C PRO A 20 -28.81 21.93 -12.83
N ILE A 21 -28.77 21.87 -14.15
CA ILE A 21 -28.92 23.02 -15.05
C ILE A 21 -29.96 22.76 -16.14
N THR A 22 -30.53 23.84 -16.67
CA THR A 22 -31.32 23.83 -17.90
C THR A 22 -30.55 24.59 -18.97
N ILE A 23 -30.36 23.95 -20.13
CA ILE A 23 -29.81 24.57 -21.34
C ILE A 23 -30.91 24.59 -22.39
N GLY A 24 -31.46 25.77 -22.69
CA GLY A 24 -32.66 25.88 -23.51
C GLY A 24 -33.85 25.19 -22.84
N ASN A 25 -34.34 24.09 -23.42
CA ASN A 25 -35.43 23.27 -22.86
C ASN A 25 -34.96 21.87 -22.37
N GLN A 26 -33.65 21.62 -22.35
CA GLN A 26 -33.11 20.33 -21.91
C GLN A 26 -32.60 20.41 -20.47
N SER A 27 -32.91 19.36 -19.71
CA SER A 27 -32.43 19.17 -18.35
C SER A 27 -31.08 18.46 -18.41
N LYS A 28 -30.04 19.07 -17.84
CA LYS A 28 -28.67 18.52 -17.81
C LYS A 28 -28.03 18.79 -16.46
N PHE A 29 -26.81 18.32 -16.31
CA PHE A 29 -25.97 18.57 -15.15
C PHE A 29 -24.67 19.23 -15.59
N MET A 30 -24.01 19.95 -14.69
CA MET A 30 -22.74 20.61 -14.93
C MET A 30 -21.72 20.14 -13.92
N ALA A 31 -20.55 19.71 -14.40
CA ALA A 31 -19.46 19.28 -13.54
C ALA A 31 -18.92 20.47 -12.70
N PRO A 32 -18.67 20.28 -11.39
CA PRO A 32 -18.29 21.36 -10.48
C PRO A 32 -16.97 22.05 -10.83
N ILE A 33 -16.00 21.27 -11.32
CA ILE A 33 -14.65 21.78 -11.62
C ILE A 33 -14.57 22.27 -13.07
N THR A 34 -14.90 21.40 -14.03
CA THR A 34 -14.70 21.69 -15.45
C THR A 34 -15.80 22.57 -16.05
N LYS A 35 -16.95 22.70 -15.38
CA LYS A 35 -18.13 23.44 -15.85
C LYS A 35 -18.69 22.94 -17.20
N ILE A 36 -18.36 21.70 -17.57
CA ILE A 36 -18.85 21.05 -18.79
C ILE A 36 -20.24 20.45 -18.53
N ASP A 37 -21.15 20.56 -19.52
CA ASP A 37 -22.48 19.95 -19.43
C ASP A 37 -22.44 18.44 -19.68
N GLN A 38 -23.20 17.70 -18.88
CA GLN A 38 -23.33 16.25 -18.93
C GLN A 38 -24.78 15.81 -18.70
N GLU A 39 -25.11 14.61 -19.15
CA GLU A 39 -26.48 14.08 -19.07
C GLU A 39 -26.78 13.40 -17.73
N TYR A 40 -25.74 12.89 -17.07
CA TYR A 40 -25.87 12.11 -15.84
C TYR A 40 -25.21 12.83 -14.66
N ALA A 41 -25.70 12.51 -13.47
CA ALA A 41 -25.19 13.01 -12.21
C ALA A 41 -25.33 11.94 -11.13
N GLU A 42 -24.47 12.02 -10.12
CA GLU A 42 -24.50 11.15 -8.96
C GLU A 42 -25.43 11.76 -7.90
N GLU A 43 -26.43 11.00 -7.48
CA GLU A 43 -27.36 11.43 -6.43
C GLU A 43 -26.65 11.40 -5.07
N LEU A 44 -26.73 12.52 -4.36
CA LEU A 44 -26.15 12.68 -3.04
C LEU A 44 -27.14 12.24 -1.97
N ASP A 45 -26.66 11.44 -1.01
CA ASP A 45 -27.45 11.16 0.17
C ASP A 45 -27.72 12.46 0.94
N ARG A 46 -28.95 12.64 1.41
CA ARG A 46 -29.42 13.90 2.02
C ARG A 46 -28.76 14.18 3.37
N ASN A 47 -28.11 13.17 3.95
CA ASN A 47 -27.43 13.26 5.23
C ASN A 47 -25.95 13.68 5.09
N ASN A 48 -25.58 14.30 3.98
CA ASN A 48 -24.20 14.69 3.75
C ASN A 48 -23.81 15.90 4.61
N LEU A 49 -22.79 15.72 5.46
CA LEU A 49 -22.25 16.75 6.34
C LEU A 49 -21.53 17.87 5.57
N ILE A 50 -21.11 17.59 4.33
CA ILE A 50 -20.31 18.51 3.53
C ILE A 50 -21.01 18.78 2.19
N PRO A 51 -21.59 19.96 1.98
CA PRO A 51 -22.20 20.34 0.71
C PRO A 51 -21.16 20.50 -0.41
N PRO A 52 -21.50 20.13 -1.65
CA PRO A 52 -20.70 20.53 -2.81
C PRO A 52 -20.76 22.06 -2.94
N LEU A 53 -19.57 22.66 -3.12
CA LEU A 53 -19.35 24.10 -3.19
C LEU A 53 -19.09 24.53 -4.63
N TYR A 54 -19.77 25.57 -5.07
CA TYR A 54 -19.66 26.13 -6.42
C TYR A 54 -19.29 27.60 -6.37
N PHE A 55 -18.34 28.02 -7.21
CA PHE A 55 -17.98 29.42 -7.38
C PHE A 55 -18.79 30.03 -8.54
N ILE A 56 -19.82 30.81 -8.20
CA ILE A 56 -20.80 31.41 -9.11
C ILE A 56 -20.95 32.88 -8.74
N ASP A 57 -20.88 33.79 -9.72
CA ASP A 57 -21.04 35.24 -9.52
C ASP A 57 -20.20 35.81 -8.37
N GLU A 58 -18.91 35.44 -8.35
CA GLU A 58 -17.92 35.84 -7.33
C GLU A 58 -18.24 35.36 -5.89
N GLN A 59 -19.15 34.39 -5.75
CA GLN A 59 -19.59 33.89 -4.47
C GLN A 59 -19.51 32.37 -4.42
N TRP A 60 -19.15 31.86 -3.23
CA TRP A 60 -19.21 30.44 -2.94
C TRP A 60 -20.63 30.08 -2.52
N ILE A 61 -21.23 29.13 -3.24
CA ILE A 61 -22.60 28.67 -3.03
C ILE A 61 -22.56 27.17 -2.74
N GLY A 62 -23.14 26.77 -1.62
CA GLY A 62 -23.41 25.38 -1.27
C GLY A 62 -24.81 24.96 -1.69
N LEU A 63 -24.96 23.71 -2.14
CA LEU A 63 -26.23 23.16 -2.62
C LEU A 63 -26.72 22.01 -1.73
N ILE A 64 -27.32 22.31 -0.57
CA ILE A 64 -28.14 21.34 0.19
C ILE A 64 -29.20 22.09 1.03
N PRO A 65 -30.48 21.67 1.02
CA PRO A 65 -31.35 21.52 -0.15
C PRO A 65 -31.71 22.88 -0.81
N MET A 66 -31.28 23.98 -0.20
CA MET A 66 -31.45 25.34 -0.74
C MET A 66 -30.09 25.97 -1.01
N PRO A 67 -29.93 26.72 -2.13
CA PRO A 67 -28.69 27.42 -2.42
C PRO A 67 -28.39 28.42 -1.29
N THR A 68 -27.27 28.22 -0.61
CA THR A 68 -26.86 29.06 0.51
C THR A 68 -25.46 29.58 0.26
N ARG A 69 -25.23 30.86 0.57
CA ARG A 69 -23.88 31.43 0.52
C ARG A 69 -23.01 30.76 1.57
N MET A 70 -21.81 30.35 1.15
CA MET A 70 -20.86 29.66 1.99
C MET A 70 -19.53 30.39 2.03
N ILE A 71 -18.72 30.05 3.03
CA ILE A 71 -17.34 30.50 3.12
C ILE A 71 -16.50 29.81 2.04
N PRO A 72 -15.48 30.51 1.49
CA PRO A 72 -14.53 29.90 0.56
C PRO A 72 -13.85 28.69 1.21
N PRO A 73 -13.60 27.60 0.47
CA PRO A 73 -12.79 26.50 0.95
C PRO A 73 -11.39 27.03 1.30
N LYS A 74 -10.82 26.50 2.38
CA LYS A 74 -9.44 26.83 2.74
C LYS A 74 -8.51 26.23 1.70
N GLU A 75 -7.78 27.09 0.98
CA GLU A 75 -6.73 26.65 0.09
C GLU A 75 -5.66 25.93 0.92
N VAL A 76 -5.51 24.62 0.68
CA VAL A 76 -4.37 23.88 1.19
C VAL A 76 -3.23 24.22 0.24
N LEU A 77 -2.37 25.15 0.64
CA LEU A 77 -1.09 25.32 -0.01
C LEU A 77 -0.37 23.98 0.14
N VAL A 78 -0.21 23.27 -0.97
CA VAL A 78 0.73 22.15 -1.01
C VAL A 78 2.08 22.84 -0.86
N GLU A 79 2.62 22.84 0.36
CA GLU A 79 4.05 22.97 0.56
C GLU A 79 4.65 21.76 -0.17
N PHE A 80 4.86 21.92 -1.47
CA PHE A 80 5.78 21.10 -2.23
C PHE A 80 7.17 21.54 -1.76
N GLU A 81 7.47 21.29 -0.49
CA GLU A 81 8.84 21.21 -0.09
C GLU A 81 9.42 20.05 -0.87
N GLU A 82 10.37 20.40 -1.72
CA GLU A 82 11.25 19.53 -2.49
C GLU A 82 12.15 18.68 -1.55
N LEU A 83 11.59 18.14 -0.47
CA LEU A 83 12.24 17.28 0.52
C LEU A 83 12.53 15.88 -0.03
N MET A 84 12.25 15.64 -1.31
CA MET A 84 12.85 14.54 -2.03
C MET A 84 14.29 14.92 -2.43
N THR A 85 15.14 15.24 -1.45
CA THR A 85 16.57 14.92 -1.58
C THR A 85 16.66 13.42 -1.69
N SER A 86 16.51 12.93 -2.93
CA SER A 86 16.83 11.56 -3.32
C SER A 86 18.34 11.38 -3.09
N SER A 87 18.70 11.14 -1.84
CA SER A 87 19.96 10.49 -1.53
C SER A 87 19.97 9.21 -2.36
N PRO A 88 21.03 8.92 -3.14
CA PRO A 88 21.09 7.68 -3.89
C PRO A 88 20.82 6.52 -2.92
N PRO A 89 19.97 5.55 -3.29
CA PRO A 89 19.69 4.42 -2.40
C PRO A 89 21.04 3.79 -2.04
N ARG A 90 21.34 3.71 -0.74
CA ARG A 90 22.50 2.94 -0.28
C ARG A 90 22.36 1.53 -0.85
N PRO A 91 23.45 0.88 -1.29
CA PRO A 91 23.37 -0.47 -1.82
C PRO A 91 22.67 -1.38 -0.81
N ILE A 92 21.46 -1.85 -1.14
CA ILE A 92 20.76 -2.87 -0.37
C ILE A 92 21.60 -4.13 -0.53
N GLY A 93 22.46 -4.36 0.45
CA GLY A 93 23.53 -5.36 0.39
C GLY A 93 24.76 -5.01 1.24
N SER A 94 24.88 -3.77 1.76
CA SER A 94 25.93 -3.43 2.74
C SER A 94 25.55 -3.76 4.18
N GLU A 95 24.27 -4.00 4.47
CA GLU A 95 23.80 -4.56 5.74
C GLU A 95 23.75 -6.09 5.62
N VAL A 96 24.91 -6.71 5.42
CA VAL A 96 25.01 -8.15 5.63
C VAL A 96 25.06 -8.34 7.14
N LEU A 97 24.02 -8.95 7.72
CA LEU A 97 23.94 -9.26 9.16
C LEU A 97 25.10 -10.14 9.66
N TYR A 98 25.83 -10.77 8.75
CA TYR A 98 26.99 -11.60 9.03
C TYR A 98 28.11 -11.29 8.04
N THR A 99 29.29 -11.01 8.55
CA THR A 99 30.52 -10.88 7.77
C THR A 99 30.94 -12.22 7.15
N GLN A 100 31.74 -12.17 6.09
CA GLN A 100 32.26 -13.40 5.45
C GLN A 100 33.13 -14.22 6.43
N GLU A 101 33.74 -13.54 7.39
CA GLU A 101 34.53 -14.09 8.47
C GLU A 101 33.66 -14.88 9.45
N GLU A 102 32.52 -14.32 9.89
CA GLU A 102 31.55 -14.99 10.77
C GLU A 102 30.95 -16.24 10.10
N ILE A 103 30.62 -16.16 8.80
CA ILE A 103 30.12 -17.32 8.05
C ILE A 103 31.17 -18.43 7.98
N LYS A 104 32.45 -18.06 7.81
CA LYS A 104 33.56 -19.04 7.79
C LYS A 104 33.80 -19.66 9.15
N GLU A 105 33.63 -18.91 10.24
CA GLU A 105 33.76 -19.44 11.60
C GLU A 105 32.68 -20.49 11.88
N VAL A 106 31.42 -20.16 11.62
CA VAL A 106 30.29 -21.10 11.79
C VAL A 106 30.45 -22.34 10.91
N ARG A 107 30.96 -22.19 9.68
CA ARG A 107 31.23 -23.35 8.81
C ARG A 107 32.31 -24.25 9.40
N ARG A 108 33.37 -23.70 10.00
CA ARG A 108 34.45 -24.47 10.61
C ARG A 108 33.98 -25.25 11.83
N THR A 109 33.14 -24.66 12.68
CA THR A 109 32.60 -25.37 13.86
C THR A 109 31.71 -26.52 13.42
N LEU A 110 30.82 -26.30 12.46
CA LEU A 110 29.90 -27.30 11.94
C LEU A 110 30.63 -28.48 11.24
N ASP A 111 31.71 -28.19 10.50
CA ASP A 111 32.57 -29.23 9.91
C ASP A 111 33.31 -30.06 10.96
N ALA A 112 33.75 -29.44 12.05
CA ALA A 112 34.41 -30.15 13.15
C ALA A 112 33.45 -31.07 13.90
N GLU A 113 32.22 -30.61 14.17
CA GLU A 113 31.17 -31.43 14.76
C GLU A 113 30.79 -32.60 13.85
N ARG A 114 30.66 -32.37 12.53
CA ARG A 114 30.37 -33.44 11.57
C ARG A 114 31.43 -34.55 11.62
N ARG A 115 32.71 -34.20 11.65
CA ARG A 115 33.80 -35.19 11.78
C ARG A 115 33.76 -35.93 13.11
N ALA A 116 33.38 -35.27 14.19
CA ALA A 116 33.19 -35.92 15.48
C ALA A 116 32.08 -36.98 15.40
N VAL A 117 30.94 -36.64 14.79
CA VAL A 117 29.82 -37.57 14.56
C VAL A 117 30.23 -38.73 13.66
N GLU A 118 30.92 -38.48 12.54
CA GLU A 118 31.44 -39.53 11.64
C GLU A 118 32.36 -40.51 12.38
N ASN A 119 33.24 -39.99 13.24
CA ASN A 119 34.13 -40.81 14.07
C ASN A 119 33.36 -41.66 15.10
N ILE A 120 32.31 -41.12 15.70
CA ILE A 120 31.44 -41.85 16.64
C ILE A 120 30.73 -43.00 15.89
N ILE A 121 30.14 -42.73 14.72
CA ILE A 121 29.50 -43.74 13.88
C ILE A 121 30.50 -44.84 13.53
N THR A 122 31.67 -44.47 13.01
CA THR A 122 32.73 -45.42 12.61
C THR A 122 33.19 -46.30 13.79
N ARG A 123 33.36 -45.72 14.98
CA ARG A 123 33.72 -46.46 16.19
C ARG A 123 32.64 -47.44 16.61
N LYS A 124 31.35 -47.05 16.52
CA LYS A 124 30.22 -47.93 16.80
C LYS A 124 30.13 -49.07 15.79
N THR A 125 30.28 -48.81 14.49
CA THR A 125 30.28 -49.85 13.45
C THR A 125 31.46 -50.81 13.60
N ALA A 126 32.59 -50.34 14.14
CA ALA A 126 33.76 -51.17 14.46
C ALA A 126 33.64 -51.91 15.80
N GLY A 127 32.54 -51.77 16.54
CA GLY A 127 32.28 -52.48 17.80
C GLY A 127 32.97 -51.88 19.04
N LEU A 128 33.51 -50.66 18.97
CA LEU A 128 34.11 -49.96 20.10
C LEU A 128 33.04 -49.20 20.91
N GLN A 129 33.14 -49.22 22.25
CA GLN A 129 32.18 -48.54 23.13
C GLN A 129 32.37 -47.01 23.10
N ALA A 130 31.30 -46.30 22.71
CA ALA A 130 31.16 -44.85 22.73
C ALA A 130 30.72 -44.37 24.13
N SER A 131 31.24 -43.25 24.63
CA SER A 131 31.00 -42.79 26.01
C SER A 131 29.62 -42.11 26.17
N GLY A 132 29.09 -42.10 27.41
CA GLY A 132 27.68 -41.88 27.76
C GLY A 132 26.90 -40.68 27.18
N GLN A 133 27.55 -39.64 26.65
CA GLN A 133 26.87 -38.50 26.01
C GLN A 133 26.57 -38.73 24.52
N GLU A 134 27.11 -39.79 23.91
CA GLU A 134 27.00 -40.08 22.47
C GLU A 134 25.72 -40.87 22.11
N TYR A 135 25.02 -41.45 23.11
CA TYR A 135 23.82 -42.27 22.88
C TYR A 135 22.61 -41.50 22.34
N ALA A 136 22.50 -40.20 22.61
CA ALA A 136 21.34 -39.38 22.19
C ALA A 136 21.36 -39.03 20.69
N MET A 137 22.54 -38.79 20.09
CA MET A 137 22.65 -38.49 18.66
C MET A 137 22.46 -39.73 17.77
N ILE A 138 22.88 -40.90 18.24
CA ILE A 138 22.90 -42.11 17.41
C ILE A 138 21.48 -42.68 17.23
N ASN A 139 20.56 -42.41 18.16
CA ASN A 139 19.15 -42.81 18.02
C ASN A 139 18.40 -42.03 16.92
N ILE A 140 18.97 -40.93 16.41
CA ILE A 140 18.38 -40.15 15.31
C ILE A 140 18.69 -40.80 13.94
N PHE A 141 19.74 -41.62 13.86
CA PHE A 141 20.19 -42.26 12.63
C PHE A 141 20.18 -43.78 12.79
N ASN A 142 19.00 -44.35 13.01
CA ASN A 142 18.85 -45.81 12.99
C ASN A 142 18.94 -46.31 11.54
N GLU A 143 19.80 -47.30 11.33
CA GLU A 143 20.15 -47.88 10.02
C GLU A 143 18.95 -48.54 9.30
N GLU A 144 17.84 -48.79 10.02
CA GLU A 144 16.59 -49.30 9.44
C GLU A 144 15.82 -48.26 8.62
N GLU A 145 15.96 -46.96 8.92
CA GLU A 145 15.28 -45.89 8.16
C GLU A 145 16.01 -45.52 6.85
N ILE A 146 17.30 -45.84 6.73
CA ILE A 146 18.13 -45.47 5.57
C ILE A 146 17.95 -46.45 4.38
N LYS A 147 17.41 -47.66 4.59
CA LYS A 147 17.20 -48.66 3.52
C LYS A 147 15.92 -48.46 2.69
N HIS A 148 15.12 -47.42 2.97
CA HIS A 148 13.85 -47.18 2.29
C HIS A 148 13.80 -45.94 1.38
N PHE A 149 14.96 -45.43 0.97
CA PHE A 149 15.09 -44.50 -0.16
C PHE A 149 15.91 -45.12 -1.30
#